data_AF-A0A937R3U3-F1
#
_entry.id   AF-A0A937R3U3-F1
#
_cell.length_a   1.000
_cell.length_b   1.000
_cell.length_c   1.000
_cell.angle_alpha   90.00
_cell.angle_beta   90.00
_cell.angle_gamma   90.00
#
_symmetry.space_group_name_H-M   'P 1'
#
loop_
_entity.id
_entity.type
_entity.pdbx_description
1 polymer ?
#
loop_
_entity_poly.entity_id
_entity_poly.type
_entity_poly.pdbx_seq_one_letter_code
_entity_poly.pdbx_strand_id
1 'polypeptide(L)'
;RAAIGLSERCDAWVVVVSEERGEISMAREGQMIHVESPQRFHQLIQEALATSGPGNKTWKERIRYFLLSRWRTKLVTLCLVSLLWLILAGQQDFEVKLRIPLRIKGLPSQMEILEPLNANIQVTLRGLRRDASILDKENVVAEVNLSRAQPGKMDFAITRNEIRLPDDRVKLVDVDPSRVVFVFKKVQEHQKREQ
;
A
#
# COMPACT_ATOMS: atom_id res chain seq x y z
N ARG A 1 48.26 -46.18 9.20
CA ARG A 1 46.88 -46.48 9.68
C ARG A 1 46.12 -45.22 10.09
N ALA A 2 46.73 -44.26 10.80
CA ALA A 2 46.06 -43.00 11.15
C ALA A 2 45.46 -42.25 9.93
N ALA A 3 46.21 -42.19 8.81
CA ALA A 3 45.74 -41.53 7.59
C ALA A 3 44.49 -42.15 6.96
N ILE A 4 44.36 -43.48 6.99
CA ILE A 4 43.17 -44.20 6.52
C ILE A 4 41.97 -43.86 7.40
N GLY A 5 42.12 -43.97 8.73
CA GLY A 5 41.03 -43.67 9.65
C GLY A 5 40.56 -42.22 9.56
N LEU A 6 41.47 -41.29 9.26
CA LEU A 6 41.14 -39.88 9.05
C LEU A 6 40.38 -39.66 7.74
N SER A 7 40.76 -40.34 6.65
CA SER A 7 40.08 -40.23 5.36
C SER A 7 38.75 -41.00 5.26
N GLU A 8 38.48 -41.96 6.17
CA GLU A 8 37.18 -42.61 6.31
C GLU A 8 36.14 -41.72 7.00
N ARG A 9 36.59 -40.94 7.99
CA ARG A 9 35.72 -40.12 8.86
C ARG A 9 35.52 -38.71 8.33
N CYS A 10 36.40 -38.25 7.44
CA CYS A 10 36.39 -36.92 6.87
C CYS A 10 36.51 -37.00 5.34
N ASP A 11 35.77 -36.15 4.64
CA ASP A 11 35.97 -35.91 3.21
C ASP A 11 37.26 -35.10 3.02
N ALA A 12 38.38 -35.79 3.07
CA ALA A 12 39.71 -35.22 3.08
C ALA A 12 40.71 -36.13 2.35
N TRP A 13 41.61 -35.49 1.62
CA TRP A 13 42.82 -36.13 1.09
C TRP A 13 43.93 -36.02 2.13
N VAL A 14 44.49 -37.15 2.55
CA VAL A 14 45.54 -37.18 3.58
C VAL A 14 46.85 -37.63 2.96
N VAL A 15 47.86 -36.77 2.97
CA VAL A 15 49.21 -37.10 2.48
C VAL A 15 50.06 -37.62 3.63
N VAL A 16 50.75 -38.74 3.41
CA VAL A 16 51.67 -39.37 4.36
C VAL A 16 53.05 -39.41 3.72
N VAL A 17 54.04 -38.85 4.42
CA VAL A 17 55.44 -38.85 3.99
C VAL A 17 56.24 -39.69 4.97
N SER A 18 56.93 -40.71 4.46
CA SER A 18 57.83 -41.56 5.23
C SER A 18 59.23 -40.98 5.16
N GLU A 19 59.66 -40.31 6.23
CA GLU A 19 60.99 -39.69 6.31
C GLU A 19 62.12 -40.74 6.23
N GLU A 20 61.93 -41.90 6.87
CA GLU A 20 62.90 -42.99 6.93
C GLU A 20 63.06 -43.73 5.59
N ARG A 21 61.98 -43.82 4.79
CA ARG A 21 61.96 -44.60 3.54
C ARG A 21 61.98 -43.73 2.29
N GLY A 22 61.83 -42.41 2.43
CA GLY A 22 61.72 -41.48 1.31
C GLY A 22 60.46 -41.69 0.45
N GLU A 23 59.44 -42.37 0.98
CA GLU A 23 58.23 -42.74 0.24
C GLU A 23 57.06 -41.80 0.57
N ILE A 24 56.22 -41.51 -0.43
CA ILE A 24 54.99 -40.72 -0.27
C ILE A 24 53.79 -41.63 -0.54
N SER A 25 52.75 -41.53 0.29
CA SER A 25 51.48 -42.22 0.09
C SER A 25 50.32 -41.27 0.36
N MET A 26 49.19 -41.48 -0.29
CA MET A 26 47.97 -40.70 -0.08
C MET A 26 46.83 -41.60 0.39
N ALA A 27 45.99 -41.11 1.30
CA ALA A 27 44.78 -41.78 1.74
C ALA A 27 43.54 -40.97 1.35
N ARG A 28 42.52 -41.65 0.81
CA ARG A 28 41.20 -41.08 0.50
C ARG A 28 40.12 -42.17 0.67
N GLU A 29 39.00 -41.82 1.29
CA GLU A 29 37.83 -42.72 1.44
C GLU A 29 38.21 -44.10 2.02
N GLY A 30 39.17 -44.14 2.97
CA GLY A 30 39.65 -45.38 3.59
C GLY A 30 40.58 -46.25 2.75
N GLN A 31 41.02 -45.78 1.59
CA GLN A 31 42.01 -46.49 0.76
C GLN A 31 43.36 -45.78 0.78
N MET A 32 44.45 -46.57 0.77
CA MET A 32 45.82 -46.06 0.60
C MET A 32 46.27 -46.24 -0.84
N ILE A 33 46.77 -45.15 -1.41
CA ILE A 33 47.41 -45.11 -2.72
C ILE A 33 48.88 -44.83 -2.48
N HIS A 34 49.73 -45.82 -2.77
CA HIS A 34 51.18 -45.62 -2.74
C HIS A 34 51.61 -44.85 -3.99
N VAL A 35 52.53 -43.91 -3.83
CA VAL A 35 52.97 -43.03 -4.92
C VAL A 35 54.38 -43.42 -5.33
N GLU A 36 54.47 -44.25 -6.36
CA GLU A 36 55.74 -44.79 -6.87
C GLU A 36 56.58 -43.76 -7.66
N SER A 37 55.96 -42.66 -8.10
CA SER A 37 56.57 -41.70 -9.01
C SER A 37 56.10 -40.25 -8.74
N PRO A 38 57.00 -39.25 -8.80
CA PRO A 38 56.64 -37.83 -8.65
C PRO A 38 55.56 -37.35 -9.63
N GLN A 39 55.53 -37.92 -10.84
CA GLN A 39 54.52 -37.61 -11.85
C GLN A 39 53.13 -38.07 -11.41
N ARG A 40 53.04 -39.26 -10.79
CA ARG A 40 51.79 -39.79 -10.25
C ARG A 40 51.30 -38.96 -9.06
N PHE A 41 52.22 -38.46 -8.22
CA PHE A 41 51.88 -37.53 -7.15
C PHE A 41 51.22 -36.26 -7.69
N HIS A 42 51.81 -35.64 -8.71
CA HIS A 42 51.29 -34.42 -9.29
C HIS A 42 49.88 -34.63 -9.87
N GLN A 43 49.64 -35.76 -10.54
CA GLN A 43 48.31 -36.11 -11.04
C GLN A 43 47.27 -36.25 -9.93
N LEU A 44 47.61 -36.94 -8.83
CA LEU A 44 46.69 -37.13 -7.70
C LEU A 44 46.36 -35.81 -7.01
N ILE A 45 47.32 -34.89 -6.89
CA ILE A 45 47.08 -33.54 -6.34
C ILE A 45 46.20 -32.70 -7.28
N GLN A 46 46.44 -32.76 -8.59
CA GLN A 46 45.58 -32.08 -9.56
C GLN A 46 44.14 -32.61 -9.53
N GLU A 47 43.97 -33.93 -9.39
CA GLU A 47 42.66 -34.56 -9.24
C GLU A 47 41.97 -34.17 -7.92
N ALA A 48 42.72 -34.09 -6.82
CA ALA A 48 42.25 -33.64 -5.52
C ALA A 48 41.80 -32.17 -5.52
N LEU A 49 42.51 -31.32 -6.25
CA LEU A 49 42.16 -29.91 -6.42
C LEU A 49 41.02 -29.71 -7.42
N ALA A 50 40.96 -30.50 -8.49
CA ALA A 50 39.89 -30.46 -9.48
C ALA A 50 38.54 -30.90 -8.92
N THR A 51 38.52 -31.82 -7.96
CA THR A 51 37.31 -32.25 -7.24
C THR A 51 36.79 -31.22 -6.23
N SER A 52 37.55 -30.15 -5.95
CA SER A 52 37.17 -29.09 -4.99
C SER A 52 36.63 -27.79 -5.64
N GLY A 53 36.39 -27.78 -6.94
CA GLY A 53 35.62 -26.71 -7.59
C GLY A 53 34.19 -27.16 -7.83
N PRO A 54 33.14 -26.36 -7.53
CA PRO A 54 31.83 -26.63 -8.09
C PRO A 54 31.95 -26.51 -9.61
N GLY A 55 32.15 -27.65 -10.28
CA GLY A 55 32.22 -27.74 -11.72
C GLY A 55 30.97 -27.09 -12.30
N ASN A 56 31.16 -25.92 -12.90
CA ASN A 56 30.43 -25.20 -13.94
C ASN A 56 29.00 -25.66 -14.27
N LYS A 57 28.17 -26.04 -13.30
CA LYS A 57 26.73 -26.27 -13.52
C LYS A 57 26.08 -24.91 -13.54
N THR A 58 26.00 -24.39 -14.75
CA THR A 58 25.28 -23.21 -15.21
C THR A 58 24.17 -22.85 -14.22
N TRP A 59 24.36 -21.77 -13.46
CA TRP A 59 23.37 -21.11 -12.61
C TRP A 59 21.90 -21.21 -13.11
N LYS A 60 21.68 -21.19 -14.42
CA LYS A 60 20.39 -21.43 -15.10
C LYS A 60 19.71 -22.76 -14.76
N GLU A 61 20.46 -23.84 -14.51
CA GLU A 61 19.94 -25.15 -14.13
C GLU A 61 19.56 -25.21 -12.66
N ARG A 62 20.37 -24.60 -11.78
CA ARG A 62 20.03 -24.41 -10.35
C ARG A 62 18.80 -23.52 -10.17
N ILE A 63 18.71 -22.42 -10.92
CA ILE A 63 17.56 -21.51 -10.91
C ILE A 63 16.32 -22.22 -11.45
N ARG A 64 16.42 -22.98 -12.56
CA ARG A 64 15.29 -23.79 -13.06
C ARG A 64 14.81 -24.80 -12.02
N TYR A 65 15.71 -25.54 -11.36
CA TYR A 65 15.32 -26.49 -10.31
C TYR A 65 14.69 -25.79 -9.09
N PHE A 66 15.26 -24.67 -8.66
CA PHE A 66 14.76 -23.91 -7.51
C PHE A 66 13.43 -23.20 -7.78
N LEU A 67 13.23 -22.77 -9.02
CA LEU A 67 11.92 -22.37 -9.48
C LEU A 67 11.03 -23.62 -9.50
N LEU A 68 11.18 -24.56 -10.44
CA LEU A 68 10.20 -25.64 -10.67
C LEU A 68 9.91 -26.51 -9.43
N SER A 69 10.85 -26.63 -8.49
CA SER A 69 10.60 -27.28 -7.21
C SER A 69 9.66 -26.43 -6.33
N ARG A 70 8.47 -26.97 -6.06
CA ARG A 70 7.41 -26.40 -5.19
C ARG A 70 6.73 -25.13 -5.73
N TRP A 71 6.51 -25.03 -7.04
CA TRP A 71 5.68 -23.94 -7.62
C TRP A 71 4.25 -23.89 -7.08
N ARG A 72 3.68 -25.05 -6.71
CA ARG A 72 2.30 -25.12 -6.19
C ARG A 72 2.12 -24.29 -4.92
N THR A 73 3.05 -24.38 -3.97
CA THR A 73 2.95 -23.62 -2.70
C THR A 73 3.17 -22.13 -2.93
N LYS A 74 4.12 -21.75 -3.80
CA LYS A 74 4.37 -20.35 -4.17
C LYS A 74 3.14 -19.71 -4.85
N LEU A 75 2.47 -20.45 -5.74
CA LEU A 75 1.26 -19.99 -6.42
C LEU A 75 0.11 -19.78 -5.43
N VAL A 76 -0.10 -20.71 -4.50
CA VAL A 76 -1.15 -20.59 -3.48
C VAL A 76 -0.92 -19.36 -2.59
N THR A 77 0.30 -19.14 -2.11
CA THR A 77 0.61 -17.95 -1.30
C THR A 77 0.42 -16.67 -2.11
N LEU A 78 0.85 -16.62 -3.38
CA LEU A 78 0.67 -15.46 -4.24
C LEU A 78 -0.81 -15.17 -4.50
N CYS A 79 -1.61 -16.20 -4.81
CA CYS A 79 -3.06 -16.06 -4.99
C CYS A 79 -3.74 -15.56 -3.71
N LEU A 80 -3.35 -16.09 -2.55
CA LEU A 80 -3.92 -15.67 -1.26
C LEU A 80 -3.60 -14.19 -0.97
N VAL A 81 -2.33 -13.79 -1.12
CA VAL A 81 -1.91 -12.39 -0.94
C VAL A 81 -2.60 -11.47 -1.95
N SER A 82 -2.71 -11.89 -3.21
CA SER A 82 -3.41 -11.13 -4.26
C SER A 82 -4.90 -10.96 -3.96
N LEU A 83 -5.57 -12.01 -3.46
CA LEU A 83 -6.98 -11.95 -3.09
C LEU A 83 -7.21 -11.04 -1.88
N LEU A 84 -6.38 -11.18 -0.84
CA LEU A 84 -6.40 -10.29 0.33
C LEU A 84 -6.16 -8.83 -0.07
N TRP A 85 -5.17 -8.59 -0.94
CA TRP A 85 -4.91 -7.26 -1.48
C TRP A 85 -6.10 -6.72 -2.27
N LEU A 86 -6.75 -7.53 -3.11
CA LEU A 86 -7.92 -7.12 -3.89
C LEU A 86 -9.10 -6.74 -2.97
N ILE A 87 -9.34 -7.52 -1.91
CA ILE A 87 -10.39 -7.23 -0.92
C ILE A 87 -10.11 -5.90 -0.21
N LEU A 88 -8.85 -5.66 0.18
CA LEU A 88 -8.46 -4.45 0.91
C LEU A 88 -8.41 -3.20 0.00
N ALA A 89 -7.82 -3.34 -1.19
CA ALA A 89 -7.66 -2.25 -2.16
C ALA A 89 -8.95 -1.94 -2.93
N GLY A 90 -9.89 -2.90 -3.03
CA GLY A 90 -11.18 -2.72 -3.70
C GLY A 90 -12.12 -1.71 -3.02
N GLN A 91 -11.82 -1.30 -1.77
CA GLN A 91 -12.55 -0.29 -1.01
C GLN A 91 -12.00 1.13 -1.26
N GLN A 92 -11.49 1.42 -2.46
CA GLN A 92 -11.05 2.77 -2.80
C GLN A 92 -12.28 3.61 -3.17
N ASP A 93 -13.09 3.92 -2.17
CA ASP A 93 -14.20 4.84 -2.31
C ASP A 93 -13.66 6.23 -2.68
N PHE A 94 -14.23 6.81 -3.73
CA PHE A 94 -13.76 8.06 -4.29
C PHE A 94 -14.44 9.21 -3.53
N GLU A 95 -13.63 10.06 -2.90
CA GLU A 95 -14.08 11.27 -2.21
C GLU A 95 -13.95 12.49 -3.13
N VAL A 96 -15.05 13.22 -3.32
CA VAL A 96 -15.10 14.43 -4.13
C VAL A 96 -15.47 15.61 -3.25
N LYS A 97 -14.68 16.69 -3.37
CA LYS A 97 -14.93 17.96 -2.70
C LYS A 97 -15.63 18.91 -3.66
N LEU A 98 -16.86 19.29 -3.35
CA LEU A 98 -17.66 20.22 -4.15
C LEU A 98 -17.95 21.47 -3.35
N ARG A 99 -17.82 22.64 -3.99
CA ARG A 99 -18.27 23.91 -3.42
C ARG A 99 -19.64 24.24 -3.99
N ILE A 100 -20.63 24.35 -3.11
CA ILE A 100 -22.03 24.59 -3.45
C ILE A 100 -22.53 25.86 -2.75
N PRO A 101 -23.44 26.63 -3.39
CA PRO A 101 -24.06 27.78 -2.77
C PRO A 101 -25.09 27.36 -1.72
N LEU A 102 -25.11 28.07 -0.59
CA LEU A 102 -26.08 27.85 0.49
C LEU A 102 -27.37 28.62 0.19
N ARG A 103 -28.49 27.91 -0.03
CA ARG A 103 -29.80 28.52 -0.21
C ARG A 103 -30.45 28.80 1.14
N ILE A 104 -31.09 29.96 1.23
CA ILE A 104 -31.75 30.42 2.43
C ILE A 104 -33.23 30.07 2.35
N LYS A 105 -33.79 29.53 3.44
CA LYS A 105 -35.21 29.23 3.54
C LYS A 105 -35.82 29.87 4.79
N GLY A 106 -36.99 30.47 4.60
CA GLY A 106 -37.81 30.96 5.71
C GLY A 106 -37.25 32.17 6.45
N LEU A 107 -36.62 33.12 5.74
CA LEU A 107 -36.21 34.41 6.31
C LEU A 107 -37.47 35.24 6.68
N PRO A 108 -37.61 35.72 7.93
CA PRO A 108 -38.72 36.58 8.32
C PRO A 108 -38.74 37.88 7.50
N SER A 109 -39.92 38.32 7.05
CA SER A 109 -40.09 39.52 6.21
C SER A 109 -39.59 40.83 6.85
N GLN A 110 -39.43 40.84 8.17
CA GLN A 110 -38.91 41.98 8.93
C GLN A 110 -37.38 41.98 9.03
N MET A 111 -36.67 41.09 8.34
CA MET A 111 -35.22 40.90 8.48
C MET A 111 -34.49 40.92 7.15
N GLU A 112 -33.30 41.54 7.17
CA GLU A 112 -32.36 41.62 6.06
C GLU A 112 -31.01 41.04 6.49
N ILE A 113 -30.36 40.29 5.60
CA ILE A 113 -29.04 39.70 5.82
C ILE A 113 -27.99 40.74 5.45
N LEU A 114 -27.18 41.16 6.41
CA LEU A 114 -26.04 42.04 6.15
C LEU A 114 -24.85 41.24 5.63
N GLU A 115 -24.49 40.15 6.32
CA GLU A 115 -23.30 39.35 6.00
C GLU A 115 -23.51 37.88 6.43
N PRO A 116 -23.03 36.88 5.65
CA PRO A 116 -22.57 36.97 4.27
C PRO A 116 -23.75 36.95 3.26
N LEU A 117 -23.66 37.75 2.19
CA LEU A 117 -24.67 37.81 1.10
C LEU A 117 -24.68 36.53 0.23
N ASN A 118 -23.51 35.90 0.07
CA ASN A 118 -23.33 34.67 -0.70
C ASN A 118 -22.48 33.67 0.11
N ALA A 119 -23.12 32.86 0.94
CA ALA A 119 -22.45 31.77 1.65
C ALA A 119 -22.22 30.59 0.69
N ASN A 120 -20.97 30.17 0.53
CA ASN A 120 -20.61 28.92 -0.14
C ASN A 120 -20.09 27.94 0.90
N ILE A 121 -20.48 26.68 0.76
CA ILE A 121 -20.02 25.60 1.64
C ILE A 121 -19.33 24.53 0.81
N GLN A 122 -18.33 23.90 1.39
CA GLN A 122 -17.63 22.77 0.80
C GLN A 122 -18.19 21.48 1.39
N VAL A 123 -18.70 20.61 0.53
CA VAL A 123 -19.18 19.29 0.91
C VAL A 123 -18.24 18.23 0.37
N THR A 124 -17.90 17.26 1.21
CA THR A 124 -17.14 16.08 0.82
C THR A 124 -18.12 14.92 0.66
N LEU A 125 -18.23 14.41 -0.56
CA LEU A 125 -19.12 13.33 -0.93
C LEU A 125 -18.32 12.08 -1.27
N ARG A 126 -18.82 10.90 -0.86
CA ARG A 126 -18.24 9.59 -1.12
C ARG A 126 -19.20 8.76 -1.94
N GLY A 127 -18.71 8.23 -3.06
CA GLY A 127 -19.52 7.41 -3.97
C GLY A 127 -18.67 6.68 -5.00
N LEU A 128 -19.31 5.86 -5.85
CA LEU A 128 -18.62 5.23 -6.97
C LEU A 128 -18.08 6.29 -7.91
N ARG A 129 -16.91 6.04 -8.50
CA ARG A 129 -16.22 7.00 -9.39
C ARG A 129 -17.09 7.52 -10.55
N ARG A 130 -18.04 6.72 -11.04
CA ARG A 130 -18.98 7.13 -12.09
C ARG A 130 -20.03 8.12 -11.57
N ASP A 131 -20.62 7.82 -10.41
CA ASP A 131 -21.67 8.64 -9.81
C ASP A 131 -21.07 9.94 -9.25
N ALA A 132 -19.89 9.84 -8.64
CA ALA A 132 -19.06 10.94 -8.15
C ALA A 132 -18.73 11.98 -9.23
N SER A 133 -18.55 11.54 -10.49
CA SER A 133 -18.21 12.40 -11.62
C SER A 133 -19.43 13.10 -12.24
N ILE A 134 -20.67 12.66 -11.92
CA ILE A 134 -21.93 13.25 -12.41
C ILE A 134 -22.48 14.28 -11.40
N LEU A 135 -21.94 14.31 -10.17
CA LEU A 135 -22.27 15.34 -9.19
C LEU A 135 -21.60 16.66 -9.55
N ASP A 136 -22.20 17.37 -10.49
CA ASP A 136 -21.89 18.77 -10.75
C ASP A 136 -22.56 19.70 -9.74
N LYS A 137 -21.98 20.90 -9.58
CA LYS A 137 -22.38 21.96 -8.64
C LYS A 137 -23.87 22.35 -8.71
N GLU A 138 -24.54 22.04 -9.82
CA GLU A 138 -25.94 22.40 -10.07
C GLU A 138 -26.94 21.42 -9.45
N ASN A 139 -26.54 20.17 -9.23
CA ASN A 139 -27.44 19.11 -8.77
C ASN A 139 -27.42 18.91 -7.25
N VAL A 140 -26.53 19.56 -6.52
CA VAL A 140 -26.41 19.46 -5.06
C VAL A 140 -26.76 20.80 -4.43
N VAL A 141 -27.86 20.82 -3.66
CA VAL A 141 -28.39 22.04 -3.04
C VAL A 141 -28.38 21.88 -1.53
N ALA A 142 -27.73 22.82 -0.83
CA ALA A 142 -27.83 22.95 0.62
C ALA A 142 -28.84 24.05 0.98
N GLU A 143 -29.81 23.75 1.82
CA GLU A 143 -30.83 24.69 2.31
C GLU A 143 -30.65 24.93 3.82
N VAL A 144 -30.37 26.16 4.24
CA VAL A 144 -30.35 26.54 5.66
C VAL A 144 -31.68 27.19 6.07
N ASN A 145 -32.26 26.74 7.18
CA ASN A 145 -33.50 27.32 7.71
C ASN A 145 -33.22 28.50 8.64
N LEU A 146 -33.59 29.72 8.21
CA LEU A 146 -33.41 30.96 8.97
C LEU A 146 -34.69 31.45 9.67
N SER A 147 -35.72 30.61 9.85
CA SER A 147 -36.99 31.01 10.50
C SER A 147 -36.84 31.42 11.96
N ARG A 148 -35.71 31.10 12.60
CA ARG A 148 -35.37 31.52 13.97
C ARG A 148 -34.41 32.71 14.00
N ALA A 149 -34.19 33.38 12.87
CA ALA A 149 -33.32 34.55 12.80
C ALA A 149 -33.82 35.64 13.77
N GLN A 150 -32.88 36.26 14.47
CA GLN A 150 -33.08 37.44 15.30
C GLN A 150 -32.05 38.50 14.93
N PRO A 151 -32.32 39.79 15.22
CA PRO A 151 -31.36 40.85 14.94
C PRO A 151 -30.05 40.62 15.70
N GLY A 152 -28.93 40.77 15.01
CA GLY A 152 -27.59 40.53 15.57
C GLY A 152 -26.85 39.40 14.86
N LYS A 153 -25.78 38.92 15.50
CA LYS A 153 -24.93 37.83 14.99
C LYS A 153 -25.45 36.51 15.53
N MET A 154 -25.80 35.58 14.65
CA MET A 154 -26.25 34.23 15.01
C MET A 154 -25.54 33.19 14.14
N ASP A 155 -25.21 32.05 14.73
CA ASP A 155 -24.67 30.91 14.01
C ASP A 155 -25.77 29.89 13.67
N PHE A 156 -25.72 29.38 12.45
CA PHE A 156 -26.62 28.33 11.98
C PHE A 156 -25.78 27.11 11.63
N ALA A 157 -26.13 25.96 12.22
CA ALA A 157 -25.47 24.68 11.96
C ALA A 157 -26.10 24.01 10.73
N ILE A 158 -25.26 23.60 9.78
CA ILE A 158 -25.70 22.90 8.57
C ILE A 158 -25.73 21.41 8.85
N THR A 159 -26.92 20.84 8.88
CA THR A 159 -27.09 19.41 9.22
C THR A 159 -27.26 18.58 7.95
N ARG A 160 -26.96 17.27 7.99
CA ARG A 160 -27.14 16.37 6.82
C ARG A 160 -28.55 16.44 6.20
N ASN A 161 -29.59 16.66 7.01
CA ASN A 161 -30.97 16.75 6.55
C ASN A 161 -31.28 18.03 5.73
N GLU A 162 -30.41 19.03 5.81
CA GLU A 162 -30.51 20.29 5.07
C GLU A 162 -29.84 20.23 3.69
N ILE A 163 -29.07 19.17 3.43
CA ILE A 163 -28.37 18.97 2.17
C ILE A 163 -29.16 17.98 1.31
N ARG A 164 -29.72 18.46 0.20
CA ARG A 164 -30.42 17.63 -0.78
C ARG A 164 -29.42 17.09 -1.78
N LEU A 165 -29.24 15.78 -1.75
CA LEU A 165 -28.43 15.04 -2.70
C LEU A 165 -29.32 14.57 -3.88
N PRO A 166 -28.81 14.58 -5.12
CA PRO A 166 -29.57 14.14 -6.29
C PRO A 166 -29.72 12.62 -6.36
N ASP A 167 -28.80 11.87 -5.75
CA ASP A 167 -28.81 10.41 -5.73
C ASP A 167 -28.54 9.90 -4.30
N ASP A 168 -29.35 8.94 -3.84
CA ASP A 168 -29.25 8.31 -2.51
C ASP A 168 -28.04 7.36 -2.41
N ARG A 169 -27.39 7.07 -3.55
CA ARG A 169 -26.17 6.26 -3.62
C ARG A 169 -24.91 7.00 -3.15
N VAL A 170 -24.99 8.31 -2.95
CA VAL A 170 -23.87 9.16 -2.56
C VAL A 170 -23.97 9.49 -1.08
N LYS A 171 -22.86 9.30 -0.34
CA LYS A 171 -22.82 9.57 1.11
C LYS A 171 -22.10 10.88 1.38
N LEU A 172 -22.73 11.73 2.19
CA LEU A 172 -22.07 12.89 2.78
C LEU A 172 -21.07 12.42 3.84
N VAL A 173 -19.79 12.75 3.65
CA VAL A 173 -18.71 12.45 4.61
C VAL A 173 -18.48 13.63 5.53
N ASP A 174 -18.39 14.83 4.95
CA ASP A 174 -17.99 16.03 5.70
C ASP A 174 -18.57 17.31 5.08
N VAL A 175 -18.73 18.35 5.90
CA VAL A 175 -19.23 19.67 5.54
C VAL A 175 -18.36 20.74 6.20
N ASP A 176 -17.77 21.59 5.37
CA ASP A 176 -16.91 22.69 5.82
C ASP A 176 -17.35 24.04 5.20
N PRO A 177 -17.71 25.04 6.01
CA PRO A 177 -17.86 24.99 7.47
C PRO A 177 -19.18 24.32 7.89
N SER A 178 -19.18 23.62 9.02
CA SER A 178 -20.40 23.01 9.60
C SER A 178 -21.32 24.03 10.28
N ARG A 179 -20.83 25.25 10.53
CA ARG A 179 -21.60 26.39 11.05
C ARG A 179 -21.28 27.64 10.25
N VAL A 180 -22.32 28.37 9.86
CA VAL A 180 -22.20 29.67 9.18
C VAL A 180 -22.76 30.75 10.09
N VAL A 181 -21.97 31.79 10.32
CA VAL A 181 -22.38 32.97 11.08
C VAL A 181 -23.08 33.94 10.14
N PHE A 182 -24.31 34.29 10.47
CA PHE A 182 -25.10 35.29 9.76
C PHE A 182 -25.32 36.51 10.65
N VAL A 183 -25.32 37.69 10.03
CA VAL A 183 -25.62 38.96 10.68
C VAL A 183 -26.92 39.52 10.11
N PHE A 184 -27.92 39.68 10.97
CA PHE A 184 -29.25 40.16 10.57
C PHE A 184 -29.53 41.57 11.10
N LYS A 185 -30.21 42.37 10.28
CA LYS A 185 -30.78 43.66 10.67
C LYS A 185 -32.29 43.62 10.52
N LYS A 186 -33.02 44.34 11.37
CA LYS A 186 -34.45 44.58 11.13
C LYS A 186 -34.58 45.50 9.91
N VAL A 187 -35.43 45.11 8.96
CA VAL A 187 -35.88 45.98 7.87
C VAL A 187 -36.62 47.13 8.54
N GLN A 188 -35.96 48.29 8.62
CA GLN A 188 -36.67 49.49 9.03
C GLN A 188 -37.40 50.00 7.81
N GLU A 189 -38.74 49.97 7.86
CA GLU A 189 -39.60 50.76 6.97
C GLU A 189 -39.33 52.24 7.21
N HIS A 190 -38.22 52.76 6.69
CA HIS A 190 -38.02 54.19 6.59
C HIS A 190 -38.85 54.69 5.41
N GLN A 191 -40.07 55.11 5.75
CA GLN A 191 -40.84 56.17 5.11
C GLN A 191 -40.61 56.35 3.61
N LYS A 192 -41.43 55.69 2.81
CA LYS A 192 -41.93 56.26 1.54
C LYS A 192 -43.31 56.88 1.79
N ARG A 193 -43.37 57.79 2.77
CA ARG A 193 -44.29 58.94 2.72
C ARG A 193 -43.41 60.10 2.27
N GLU A 194 -43.92 60.90 1.36
CA GLU A 194 -43.25 62.01 0.65
C GLU A 194 -42.54 61.57 -0.64
N GLN A 195 -43.33 61.33 -1.70
CA GLN A 195 -43.72 62.37 -2.66
C GLN A 195 -44.95 61.91 -3.45
#